data_AF-A0A814DDB6-F1
#
_entry.id   AF-A0A814DDB6-F1
#
_cell.length_a   1.000
_cell.length_b   1.000
_cell.length_c   1.000
_cell.angle_alpha   90.00
_cell.angle_beta   90.00
_cell.angle_gamma   90.00
#
_symmetry.space_group_name_H-M   'P 1'
#
loop_
_entity.id
_entity.type
_entity.pdbx_description
1 polymer ?
#
loop_
_entity_poly.entity_id
_entity_poly.type
_entity_poly.pdbx_seq_one_letter_code
_entity_poly.pdbx_strand_id
1 'polypeptide(L)'
;MLNVVTRNNRPLYRLSNLSYHTSSILNSSSQTSTHDHSHFGFYRQVELFYDRAAKILEDKLVDDMKVAKLSDDLKHKKVQGILKIIKPCNHVLEIRFPIRRDNGELFMIEAYRAQHSQHRIPCKGGIRYSLDVNLDEVKALAALMTYKCACVDVPFGGGKAGVRINPKGSK
;
A
#
# COMPACT_ATOMS: atom_id res chain seq x y z
N MET A 1 -37.66 -15.19 25.09
CA MET A 1 -36.19 -15.13 25.27
C MET A 1 -35.62 -14.97 23.85
N LEU A 2 -35.26 -13.78 23.34
CA LEU A 2 -34.52 -12.65 23.90
C LEU A 2 -35.29 -11.32 23.89
N ASN A 3 -35.13 -10.56 24.97
CA ASN A 3 -35.65 -9.21 25.15
C ASN A 3 -34.69 -8.17 24.53
N VAL A 4 -35.25 -7.29 23.70
CA VAL A 4 -34.61 -6.06 23.24
C VAL A 4 -34.64 -5.05 24.38
N VAL A 5 -33.47 -4.75 24.96
CA VAL A 5 -33.32 -3.70 25.97
C VAL A 5 -32.93 -2.41 25.26
N THR A 6 -33.90 -1.54 25.01
CA THR A 6 -33.67 -0.14 24.67
C THR A 6 -33.22 0.61 25.93
N ARG A 7 -32.01 1.18 25.93
CA ARG A 7 -31.54 2.09 26.99
C ARG A 7 -31.20 3.47 26.42
N ASN A 8 -32.06 4.41 26.78
CA ASN A 8 -31.80 5.79 27.22
C ASN A 8 -31.22 6.82 26.24
N ASN A 9 -32.14 7.67 25.78
CA ASN A 9 -31.93 9.08 25.41
C ASN A 9 -31.10 9.83 26.48
N ARG A 10 -29.88 10.21 26.14
CA ARG A 10 -29.16 11.35 26.76
C ARG A 10 -28.72 12.31 25.65
N PRO A 11 -28.84 13.64 25.85
CA PRO A 11 -28.50 14.61 24.82
C PRO A 11 -27.01 14.58 24.47
N LEU A 12 -26.72 14.64 23.17
CA LEU A 12 -25.37 14.73 22.61
C LEU A 12 -24.72 16.05 23.04
N TYR A 13 -23.74 15.98 23.95
CA TYR A 13 -22.86 17.11 24.23
C TYR A 13 -22.02 17.40 22.98
N ARG A 14 -22.14 18.63 22.48
CA ARG A 14 -21.36 19.22 21.39
C ARG A 14 -19.88 19.30 21.83
N LEU A 15 -19.06 18.32 21.45
CA LEU A 15 -17.60 18.40 21.59
C LEU A 15 -17.05 19.32 20.49
N SER A 16 -16.99 20.62 20.78
CA SER A 16 -16.50 21.64 19.84
C SER A 16 -14.98 21.85 19.86
N ASN A 17 -14.16 20.94 20.40
CA ASN A 17 -12.70 21.11 20.46
C ASN A 17 -11.93 19.78 20.33
N LEU A 18 -12.06 19.10 19.18
CA LEU A 18 -11.10 18.05 18.80
C LEU A 18 -10.04 18.67 17.89
N SER A 19 -8.95 19.15 18.48
CA SER A 19 -7.74 19.52 17.77
C SER A 19 -7.11 18.25 17.20
N TYR A 20 -7.01 18.15 15.87
CA TYR A 20 -6.21 17.13 15.20
C TYR A 20 -4.74 17.44 15.48
N HIS A 21 -4.16 16.83 16.51
CA HIS A 21 -2.71 16.74 16.64
C HIS A 21 -2.22 15.75 15.57
N THR A 22 -1.88 16.27 14.39
CA THR A 22 -0.98 15.56 13.48
C THR A 22 0.40 15.54 14.12
N SER A 23 0.78 14.42 14.72
CA SER A 23 2.16 14.19 15.14
C SER A 23 3.01 14.18 13.88
N SER A 24 3.68 15.30 13.60
CA SER A 24 4.82 15.34 12.70
C SER A 24 5.91 14.46 13.30
N ILE A 25 5.97 13.20 12.85
CA ILE A 25 7.08 12.31 13.19
C ILE A 25 8.33 12.92 12.53
N LEU A 26 9.17 13.47 13.39
CA LEU A 26 10.43 14.08 13.09
C LEU A 26 11.39 13.07 12.45
N ASN A 27 11.97 13.53 11.36
CA ASN A 27 13.15 13.05 10.67
C ASN A 27 14.30 12.75 11.66
N SER A 28 14.64 11.48 11.88
CA SER A 28 15.87 11.11 12.61
C SER A 28 16.99 10.88 11.61
N SER A 29 17.73 11.96 11.32
CA SER A 29 19.01 11.89 10.63
C SER A 29 20.11 11.53 11.64
N SER A 30 20.86 10.46 11.39
CA SER A 30 22.17 10.22 12.01
C SER A 30 23.06 9.55 10.96
N GLN A 31 24.03 10.32 10.48
CA GLN A 31 25.00 9.94 9.46
C GLN A 31 26.08 9.02 10.05
N THR A 32 26.46 7.99 9.30
CA THR A 32 27.84 7.49 9.27
C THR A 32 28.23 7.30 7.80
N SER A 33 29.35 7.90 7.41
CA SER A 33 29.81 8.00 6.03
C SER A 33 30.79 6.88 5.70
N THR A 34 30.36 5.94 4.85
CA THR A 34 31.21 4.98 4.11
C THR A 34 30.60 4.79 2.73
N HIS A 35 31.23 5.27 1.65
CA HIS A 35 30.85 5.09 0.23
C HIS A 35 29.45 4.48 -0.02
N ASP A 36 28.40 5.26 0.23
CA ASP A 36 27.04 4.71 0.26
C ASP A 36 26.45 4.73 -1.14
N HIS A 37 26.45 3.58 -1.82
CA HIS A 37 25.50 3.33 -2.89
C HIS A 37 24.10 3.42 -2.29
N SER A 38 23.59 4.64 -2.19
CA SER A 38 22.34 5.00 -1.52
C SER A 38 21.29 3.94 -1.78
N HIS A 39 21.02 3.11 -0.76
CA HIS A 39 20.19 1.93 -0.91
C HIS A 39 18.76 2.38 -1.24
N PHE A 40 18.46 2.41 -2.54
CA PHE A 40 17.18 2.84 -3.04
C PHE A 40 16.09 1.91 -2.51
N GLY A 41 15.06 2.46 -1.86
CA GLY A 41 13.92 1.67 -1.40
C GLY A 41 13.33 0.87 -2.56
N PHE A 42 13.01 -0.40 -2.34
CA PHE A 42 12.47 -1.28 -3.38
C PHE A 42 11.17 -0.71 -3.96
N TYR A 43 10.30 -0.13 -3.12
CA TYR A 43 9.08 0.52 -3.60
C TYR A 43 9.39 1.69 -4.53
N ARG A 44 10.37 2.51 -4.15
CA ARG A 44 10.83 3.63 -4.94
C ARG A 44 11.37 3.14 -6.29
N GLN A 45 12.08 2.00 -6.33
CA GLN A 45 12.57 1.40 -7.58
C GLN A 45 11.43 1.09 -8.55
N VAL A 46 10.36 0.48 -8.04
CA VAL A 46 9.17 0.16 -8.83
C VAL A 46 8.47 1.44 -9.30
N GLU A 47 8.42 2.49 -8.46
CA GLU A 47 7.90 3.79 -8.86
C GLU A 47 8.69 4.43 -10.01
N LEU A 48 10.02 4.30 -10.05
CA LEU A 48 10.83 4.81 -11.15
C LEU A 48 10.54 4.09 -12.47
N PHE A 49 10.38 2.76 -12.43
CA PHE A 49 9.99 2.00 -13.63
C PHE A 49 8.60 2.43 -14.13
N TYR A 50 7.67 2.65 -13.19
CA TYR A 50 6.35 3.17 -13.51
C TYR A 50 6.43 4.57 -14.14
N ASP A 51 7.17 5.51 -13.54
CA ASP A 51 7.31 6.88 -14.04
C ASP A 51 7.90 6.93 -15.45
N ARG A 52 8.90 6.08 -15.71
CA ARG A 52 9.49 5.96 -17.04
C ARG A 52 8.47 5.44 -18.07
N ALA A 53 7.69 4.42 -17.71
CA ALA A 53 6.65 3.88 -18.58
C ALA A 53 5.51 4.89 -18.82
N ALA A 54 5.06 5.57 -17.76
CA ALA A 54 4.04 6.60 -17.82
C ALA A 54 4.43 7.74 -18.77
N LYS A 55 5.68 8.22 -18.69
CA LYS A 55 6.21 9.25 -19.58
C LYS A 55 6.20 8.83 -21.06
N ILE A 56 6.48 7.56 -21.35
CA ILE A 56 6.50 7.05 -22.74
C ILE A 56 5.08 6.93 -23.30
N LEU A 57 4.10 6.59 -22.44
CA LEU A 57 2.73 6.30 -22.86
C LEU A 57 1.81 7.51 -22.79
N GLU A 58 2.22 8.62 -22.17
CA GLU A 58 1.35 9.77 -21.91
C GLU A 58 0.65 10.30 -23.17
N ASP A 59 1.42 10.60 -24.22
CA ASP A 59 0.88 11.13 -25.49
C ASP A 59 -0.11 10.16 -26.12
N LYS A 60 0.25 8.87 -26.18
CA LYS A 60 -0.62 7.82 -26.71
C LYS A 60 -1.92 7.69 -25.91
N LEU A 61 -1.86 7.79 -24.58
CA LEU A 61 -3.04 7.71 -23.72
C LEU A 61 -3.97 8.93 -23.88
N VAL A 62 -3.41 10.10 -24.22
CA VAL A 62 -4.20 11.30 -24.55
C VAL A 62 -4.91 11.12 -25.89
N ASP A 63 -4.20 10.60 -26.91
CA ASP A 63 -4.77 10.35 -28.24
C ASP A 63 -5.87 9.28 -28.20
N ASP A 64 -5.66 8.20 -27.44
CA ASP A 64 -6.62 7.11 -27.27
C ASP A 64 -7.87 7.53 -26.45
N MET A 65 -7.85 8.70 -25.80
CA MET A 65 -8.97 9.18 -24.99
C MET A 65 -10.16 9.61 -25.86
N LYS A 66 -11.14 8.70 -26.00
CA LYS A 66 -12.37 8.86 -26.80
C LYS A 66 -13.39 9.90 -26.27
N VAL A 67 -12.94 10.97 -25.63
CA VAL A 67 -13.84 12.01 -25.08
C VAL A 67 -13.85 13.21 -26.03
N ALA A 68 -14.78 13.19 -26.98
CA ALA A 68 -14.88 14.15 -28.08
C ALA A 68 -15.14 15.62 -27.67
N LYS A 69 -15.50 15.89 -26.41
CA LYS A 69 -15.85 17.24 -25.92
C LYS A 69 -14.79 17.90 -25.02
N LEU A 70 -13.63 17.27 -24.78
CA LEU A 70 -12.58 17.83 -23.94
C LEU A 70 -11.51 18.54 -24.76
N SER A 71 -11.04 19.70 -24.29
CA SER A 71 -9.83 20.33 -24.80
C SER A 71 -8.60 19.46 -24.54
N ASP A 72 -7.58 19.56 -25.39
CA ASP A 72 -6.39 18.70 -25.29
C ASP A 72 -5.62 18.92 -23.98
N ASP A 73 -5.54 20.14 -23.47
CA ASP A 73 -4.98 20.43 -22.14
C ASP A 73 -5.72 19.67 -21.02
N LEU A 74 -7.05 19.59 -21.11
CA LEU A 74 -7.85 18.90 -20.12
C LEU A 74 -7.72 17.38 -20.24
N LYS A 75 -7.51 16.84 -21.46
CA LYS A 75 -7.17 15.42 -21.65
C LYS A 75 -5.82 15.08 -21.01
N HIS A 76 -4.78 15.89 -21.22
CA HIS A 76 -3.47 15.72 -20.58
C HIS A 76 -3.59 15.71 -19.06
N LYS A 77 -4.23 16.74 -18.48
CA LYS A 77 -4.45 16.83 -17.04
C LYS A 77 -5.19 15.60 -16.48
N LYS A 78 -6.16 15.08 -17.24
CA LYS A 78 -6.91 13.89 -16.86
C LYS A 78 -6.05 12.62 -16.92
N VAL A 79 -5.27 12.42 -17.98
CA VAL A 79 -4.32 11.29 -18.09
C VAL A 79 -3.31 11.34 -16.95
N GLN A 80 -2.68 12.49 -16.71
CA GLN A 80 -1.75 12.68 -15.61
C GLN A 80 -2.40 12.41 -14.24
N GLY A 81 -3.66 12.83 -14.05
CA GLY A 81 -4.43 12.56 -12.84
C GLY A 81 -4.65 11.06 -12.63
N ILE A 82 -5.06 10.34 -13.67
CA ILE A 82 -5.26 8.88 -13.62
C ILE A 82 -3.94 8.16 -13.30
N LEU A 83 -2.84 8.54 -13.98
CA LEU A 83 -1.53 7.95 -13.74
C LEU A 83 -1.04 8.20 -12.30
N LYS A 84 -1.34 9.36 -11.71
CA LYS A 84 -1.05 9.66 -10.30
C LYS A 84 -1.89 8.82 -9.34
N ILE A 85 -3.14 8.47 -9.69
CA ILE A 85 -4.01 7.61 -8.89
C ILE A 85 -3.54 6.14 -8.95
N ILE A 86 -3.04 5.68 -10.10
CA ILE A 86 -2.59 4.28 -10.26
C ILE A 86 -1.30 3.99 -9.49
N LYS A 87 -0.40 4.97 -9.38
CA LYS A 87 0.96 4.79 -8.85
C LYS A 87 1.04 4.32 -7.37
N PRO A 88 0.32 4.93 -6.40
CA PRO A 88 0.42 4.54 -5.00
C PRO A 88 -0.41 3.28 -4.69
N CYS A 89 -0.02 2.54 -3.65
CA CYS A 89 -0.91 1.51 -3.09
C CYS A 89 -2.15 2.14 -2.45
N ASN A 90 -3.34 1.65 -2.80
CA ASN A 90 -4.61 2.11 -2.23
C ASN A 90 -4.74 1.81 -0.72
N HIS A 91 -4.32 0.61 -0.29
CA HIS A 91 -4.38 0.23 1.13
C HIS A 91 -3.12 -0.49 1.58
N VAL A 92 -2.72 -0.21 2.81
CA VAL A 92 -1.68 -0.93 3.52
C VAL A 92 -2.20 -1.22 4.92
N LEU A 93 -2.16 -2.49 5.30
CA LEU A 93 -2.47 -2.95 6.64
C LEU A 93 -1.18 -3.41 7.31
N GLU A 94 -0.79 -2.74 8.39
CA GLU A 94 0.29 -3.14 9.29
C GLU A 94 -0.33 -3.71 10.55
N ILE A 95 0.11 -4.90 10.96
CA ILE A 95 -0.46 -5.63 12.09
C ILE A 95 0.67 -6.14 12.96
N ARG A 96 0.52 -5.97 14.27
CA ARG A 96 1.31 -6.67 15.27
C ARG A 96 0.38 -7.51 16.12
N PHE A 97 0.64 -8.81 16.21
CA PHE A 97 -0.20 -9.73 16.96
C PHE A 97 0.64 -10.73 17.76
N PRO A 98 0.26 -11.04 19.01
CA PRO A 98 0.97 -12.01 19.83
C PRO A 98 0.62 -13.44 19.40
N ILE A 99 1.59 -14.33 19.47
CA ILE A 99 1.39 -15.78 19.44
C ILE A 99 2.01 -16.39 20.70
N ARG A 100 1.41 -17.48 21.21
CA ARG A 100 2.02 -18.28 22.27
C ARG A 100 2.86 -19.37 21.63
N ARG A 101 4.16 -19.40 21.93
CA ARG A 101 5.09 -20.46 21.51
C ARG A 101 4.88 -21.72 22.34
N ASP A 102 5.45 -22.83 21.88
CA ASP A 102 5.34 -24.14 22.55
C ASP A 102 5.96 -24.15 23.96
N ASN A 103 6.97 -23.31 24.20
CA ASN A 103 7.58 -23.09 25.51
C ASN A 103 6.74 -22.22 26.46
N GLY A 104 5.55 -21.78 26.04
CA GLY A 104 4.66 -20.92 26.81
C GLY A 104 4.93 -19.41 26.68
N GLU A 105 6.03 -19.01 26.04
CA GLU A 105 6.36 -17.59 25.86
C GLU A 105 5.44 -16.90 24.85
N LEU A 106 5.12 -15.64 25.10
CA LEU A 106 4.43 -14.79 24.13
C LEU A 106 5.45 -14.14 23.19
N PHE A 107 5.24 -14.31 21.89
CA PHE A 107 6.07 -13.73 20.84
C PHE A 107 5.23 -12.80 19.97
N MET A 108 5.66 -11.55 19.83
CA MET A 108 4.97 -10.56 19.01
C MET A 108 5.41 -10.69 17.54
N ILE A 109 4.48 -11.01 16.65
CA ILE A 109 4.72 -11.07 15.20
C ILE A 109 4.35 -9.73 14.58
N GLU A 110 5.20 -9.24 13.68
CA GLU A 110 4.88 -8.14 12.77
C GLU A 110 4.52 -8.68 11.39
N ALA A 111 3.44 -8.17 10.81
CA ALA A 111 2.95 -8.57 9.50
C ALA A 111 2.38 -7.37 8.73
N TYR A 112 2.41 -7.48 7.42
CA TYR A 112 1.98 -6.45 6.49
C TYR A 112 1.13 -7.04 5.38
N ARG A 113 0.12 -6.30 4.91
CA ARG A 113 -0.59 -6.57 3.67
C ARG A 113 -0.86 -5.28 2.91
N ALA A 114 -0.28 -5.17 1.72
CA ALA A 114 -0.56 -4.09 0.79
C ALA A 114 -1.55 -4.57 -0.30
N GLN A 115 -2.51 -3.70 -0.63
CA GLN A 115 -3.37 -3.80 -1.79
C GLN A 115 -3.06 -2.59 -2.67
N HIS A 116 -2.48 -2.85 -3.83
CA HIS A 116 -2.04 -1.78 -4.71
C HIS A 116 -3.22 -1.13 -5.44
N SER A 117 -4.07 -1.93 -6.07
CA SER A 117 -5.18 -1.44 -6.89
C SER A 117 -6.39 -2.35 -6.80
N GLN A 118 -7.59 -1.77 -6.76
CA GLN A 118 -8.88 -2.48 -6.89
C GLN A 118 -9.57 -2.18 -8.23
N HIS A 119 -8.84 -1.74 -9.25
CA HIS A 119 -9.40 -1.57 -10.60
C HIS A 119 -10.03 -2.85 -11.16
N ARG A 120 -9.57 -4.02 -10.66
CA ARG A 120 -10.20 -5.32 -10.78
C ARG A 120 -10.24 -6.00 -9.40
N ILE A 121 -11.34 -6.68 -9.11
CA ILE A 121 -11.57 -7.36 -7.83
C ILE A 121 -11.66 -8.87 -8.14
N PRO A 122 -11.01 -9.76 -7.35
CA PRO A 122 -10.27 -9.50 -6.10
C PRO A 122 -8.81 -9.05 -6.28
N CYS A 123 -8.20 -8.55 -5.19
CA CYS A 123 -6.76 -8.32 -5.12
C CYS A 123 -6.00 -9.65 -4.94
N LYS A 124 -5.10 -9.98 -5.86
CA LYS A 124 -4.29 -11.22 -5.83
C LYS A 124 -2.84 -10.95 -5.45
N GLY A 125 -2.34 -11.76 -4.50
CA GLY A 125 -0.99 -11.63 -3.96
C GLY A 125 -0.63 -12.73 -2.98
N GLY A 126 0.60 -13.24 -3.05
CA GLY A 126 1.10 -14.24 -2.10
C GLY A 126 1.49 -13.66 -0.74
N ILE A 127 1.65 -14.52 0.26
CA ILE A 127 2.19 -14.19 1.59
C ILE A 127 3.65 -14.66 1.62
N ARG A 128 4.58 -13.81 2.07
CA ARG A 128 6.00 -14.18 2.26
C ARG A 128 6.30 -14.29 3.75
N TYR A 129 7.02 -15.34 4.14
CA TYR A 129 7.60 -15.49 5.47
C TYR A 129 9.11 -15.28 5.35
N SER A 130 9.64 -14.20 5.88
CA SER A 130 11.09 -13.94 5.97
C SER A 130 11.35 -12.93 7.08
N LEU A 131 12.54 -12.96 7.67
CA LEU A 131 12.97 -11.92 8.61
C LEU A 131 13.22 -10.57 7.90
N ASP A 132 13.48 -10.59 6.59
CA ASP A 132 13.72 -9.38 5.78
C ASP A 132 12.45 -8.65 5.38
N VAL A 133 11.27 -9.24 5.66
CA VAL A 133 9.98 -8.62 5.32
C VAL A 133 9.88 -7.26 6.00
N ASN A 134 9.65 -6.24 5.18
CA ASN A 134 9.39 -4.87 5.61
C ASN A 134 8.26 -4.26 4.76
N LEU A 135 7.73 -3.12 5.21
CA LEU A 135 6.62 -2.46 4.55
C LEU A 135 6.94 -2.06 3.10
N ASP A 136 8.15 -1.54 2.86
CA ASP A 136 8.58 -1.05 1.55
C ASP A 136 8.56 -2.18 0.50
N GLU A 137 9.14 -3.33 0.86
CA GLU A 137 9.11 -4.53 0.02
C GLU A 137 7.68 -4.99 -0.29
N VAL A 138 6.80 -5.02 0.72
CA VAL A 138 5.42 -5.51 0.53
C VAL A 138 4.64 -4.58 -0.41
N LYS A 139 4.84 -3.26 -0.33
CA LYS A 139 4.25 -2.30 -1.28
C LYS A 139 4.80 -2.50 -2.69
N ALA A 140 6.12 -2.66 -2.84
CA ALA A 140 6.78 -2.87 -4.13
C ALA A 140 6.22 -4.11 -4.85
N LEU A 141 6.16 -5.23 -4.12
CA LEU A 141 5.64 -6.47 -4.64
C LEU A 141 4.13 -6.41 -4.93
N ALA A 142 3.35 -5.66 -4.16
CA ALA A 142 1.92 -5.45 -4.46
C ALA A 142 1.70 -4.66 -5.75
N ALA A 143 2.50 -3.62 -6.00
CA ALA A 143 2.50 -2.87 -7.26
C ALA A 143 2.88 -3.77 -8.44
N LEU A 144 3.97 -4.53 -8.32
CA LEU A 144 4.41 -5.49 -9.34
C LEU A 144 3.34 -6.55 -9.65
N MET A 145 2.56 -6.99 -8.66
CA MET A 145 1.43 -7.91 -8.90
C MET A 145 0.34 -7.27 -9.76
N THR A 146 0.06 -5.97 -9.63
CA THR A 146 -0.91 -5.27 -10.48
C THR A 146 -0.43 -5.24 -11.92
N TYR A 147 0.82 -4.79 -12.13
CA TYR A 147 1.39 -4.66 -13.47
C TYR A 147 1.53 -6.02 -14.15
N LYS A 148 2.01 -7.04 -13.41
CA LYS A 148 2.12 -8.40 -13.93
C LYS A 148 0.76 -8.95 -14.37
N CYS A 149 -0.29 -8.81 -13.55
CA CYS A 149 -1.63 -9.28 -13.92
C CYS A 149 -2.14 -8.56 -15.17
N ALA A 150 -1.89 -7.26 -15.31
CA ALA A 150 -2.23 -6.51 -16.52
C ALA A 150 -1.46 -7.01 -17.76
N CYS A 151 -0.17 -7.33 -17.64
CA CYS A 151 0.65 -7.83 -18.74
C CYS A 151 0.22 -9.20 -19.30
N VAL A 152 -0.43 -10.04 -18.47
CA VAL A 152 -0.88 -11.38 -18.87
C VAL A 152 -2.41 -11.52 -18.88
N ASP A 153 -3.13 -10.40 -18.92
CA ASP A 153 -4.60 -10.32 -18.98
C ASP A 153 -5.34 -11.10 -17.87
N VAL A 154 -4.73 -11.20 -16.69
CA VAL A 154 -5.37 -11.82 -15.53
C VAL A 154 -6.24 -10.78 -14.81
N PRO A 155 -7.52 -11.09 -14.48
CA PRO A 155 -8.48 -10.10 -14.02
C PRO A 155 -8.38 -9.80 -12.50
N PHE A 156 -7.19 -9.46 -12.00
CA PHE A 156 -6.97 -9.17 -10.58
C PHE A 156 -6.24 -7.86 -10.35
N GLY A 157 -6.65 -7.14 -9.29
CA GLY A 157 -5.83 -6.11 -8.68
C GLY A 157 -4.60 -6.71 -7.99
N GLY A 158 -3.51 -5.95 -7.86
CA GLY A 158 -2.32 -6.45 -7.18
C GLY A 158 -2.42 -6.34 -5.66
N GLY A 159 -1.99 -7.40 -4.99
CA GLY A 159 -1.75 -7.38 -3.55
C GLY A 159 -0.46 -8.10 -3.19
N LYS A 160 -0.01 -7.94 -1.95
CA LYS A 160 1.05 -8.75 -1.36
C LYS A 160 0.93 -8.72 0.15
N ALA A 161 1.31 -9.80 0.80
CA ALA A 161 1.50 -9.81 2.24
C ALA A 161 2.88 -10.35 2.62
N GLY A 162 3.33 -9.99 3.81
CA GLY A 162 4.56 -10.45 4.42
C GLY A 162 4.37 -10.62 5.92
N VAL A 163 4.95 -11.67 6.48
CA VAL A 163 5.00 -11.93 7.92
C VAL A 163 6.47 -12.03 8.30
N ARG A 164 6.92 -11.18 9.24
CA ARG A 164 8.33 -11.05 9.59
C ARG A 164 8.76 -12.13 10.58
N ILE A 165 8.95 -13.35 10.07
CA ILE A 165 9.37 -14.53 10.85
C ILE A 165 10.33 -15.41 10.05
N ASN A 166 11.13 -16.21 10.76
CA ASN A 166 11.86 -17.32 10.16
C ASN A 166 11.00 -18.60 10.23
N PRO A 167 10.51 -19.13 9.09
CA PRO A 167 9.65 -20.32 9.09
C PRO A 167 10.39 -21.62 9.50
N LYS A 168 11.73 -21.63 9.47
CA LYS A 168 12.54 -22.79 9.90
C LYS A 168 12.71 -22.87 11.42
N GLY A 169 12.17 -21.90 12.17
CA GLY A 169 12.40 -21.74 13.59
C GLY A 169 13.73 -21.04 13.89
N SER A 170 13.75 -20.31 14.99
CA SER A 170 14.98 -19.94 15.69
C SER A 170 15.36 -21.13 16.59
N LYS A 171 16.54 -21.72 16.38
CA LYS A 171 17.13 -22.60 17.40
C LYS A 171 17.38 -21.81 18.69
#